data_AF-A0A1C5ZJP5-F1
#
_entry.id   AF-A0A1C5ZJP5-F1
#
_cell.length_a   1.000
_cell.length_b   1.000
_cell.length_c   1.000
_cell.angle_alpha   90.00
_cell.angle_beta   90.00
_cell.angle_gamma   90.00
#
_symmetry.space_group_name_H-M   'P 1'
#
loop_
_entity.id
_entity.type
_entity.pdbx_description
1 polymer ?
#
loop_
_entity_poly.entity_id
_entity_poly.type
_entity_poly.pdbx_seq_one_letter_code
_entity_poly.pdbx_strand_id
1 'polypeptide(L)'
;MAYNHGKAERKWKLWKEKEEKILRDSGVSEDMIEAIRLYDRQAFNSDRRYYERVQETGTYLDTVAASTDQAEPKTVQDFLDRIENQELYHILITVDRLTLQIVLMKIQGYSTHEIARYLKITEKAVYRRMDRLKEKIKKIF
;
A
#
# COMPACT_ATOMS: atom_id res chain seq x y z
N MET A 1 6.17 12.20 12.83
CA MET A 1 5.94 12.41 14.29
C MET A 1 4.50 12.09 14.60
N ALA A 2 4.22 11.23 15.58
CA ALA A 2 2.86 10.84 15.95
C ALA A 2 2.15 11.95 16.74
N TYR A 3 0.83 12.07 16.55
CA TYR A 3 0.01 13.05 17.27
C TYR A 3 -0.08 12.69 18.77
N ASN A 4 0.30 13.61 19.66
CA ASN A 4 0.26 13.37 21.10
C ASN A 4 -1.02 13.96 21.72
N HIS A 5 -2.01 13.08 21.96
CA HIS A 5 -3.32 13.42 22.51
C HIS A 5 -3.24 14.14 23.85
N GLY A 6 -2.42 13.64 24.78
CA GLY A 6 -2.33 14.21 26.13
C GLY A 6 -1.77 15.64 26.14
N LYS A 7 -0.80 15.92 25.25
CA LYS A 7 -0.22 17.26 25.08
C LYS A 7 -1.23 18.22 24.44
N ALA A 8 -2.00 17.77 23.45
CA ALA A 8 -3.03 18.57 22.80
C ALA A 8 -4.17 18.94 23.76
N GLU A 9 -4.66 17.98 24.55
CA GLU A 9 -5.70 18.19 25.55
C GLU A 9 -5.30 19.22 26.61
N ARG A 10 -4.06 19.15 27.13
CA ARG A 10 -3.55 20.14 28.10
C ARG A 10 -3.49 21.55 27.51
N LYS A 11 -3.05 21.69 26.26
CA LYS A 11 -3.02 22.99 25.57
C LYS A 11 -4.42 23.55 25.38
N TRP A 12 -5.38 22.71 24.96
CA TRP A 12 -6.76 23.14 24.77
C TRP A 12 -7.39 23.63 26.07
N LYS A 13 -7.21 22.91 27.19
CA LYS A 13 -7.72 23.34 28.50
C LYS A 13 -7.13 24.69 28.94
N LEU A 14 -5.80 24.85 28.87
CA LEU A 14 -5.14 26.11 29.25
C LEU A 14 -5.57 27.29 28.38
N TRP A 15 -5.85 27.04 27.10
CA TRP A 15 -6.36 28.05 26.18
C TRP A 15 -7.81 28.43 26.51
N LYS A 16 -8.70 27.44 26.68
CA LYS A 16 -10.10 27.66 27.04
C LYS A 16 -10.26 28.36 28.38
N GLU A 17 -9.49 27.99 29.40
CA GLU A 17 -9.55 28.65 30.72
C GLU A 17 -9.21 30.14 30.64
N LYS A 18 -8.25 30.52 29.79
CA LYS A 18 -7.92 31.93 29.56
C LYS A 18 -9.02 32.67 28.82
N GLU A 19 -9.61 32.05 27.81
CA GLU A 19 -10.70 32.62 27.02
C GLU A 19 -11.96 32.82 27.86
N GLU A 20 -12.39 31.80 28.60
CA GLU A 20 -13.55 31.87 29.51
C GLU A 20 -13.35 32.97 30.57
N LYS A 21 -12.12 33.13 31.09
CA LYS A 21 -11.79 34.21 32.03
C LYS A 21 -11.98 35.60 31.39
N ILE A 22 -11.50 35.80 30.16
CA ILE A 22 -11.68 37.07 29.44
C ILE A 22 -13.15 37.35 29.17
N LEU A 23 -13.93 36.32 28.81
CA LEU A 23 -15.38 36.46 28.56
C LEU A 23 -16.15 36.84 29.83
N ARG A 24 -15.79 36.25 30.99
CA ARG A 24 -16.33 36.65 32.30
C ARG A 24 -15.98 38.08 32.66
N ASP A 25 -14.71 38.47 32.49
CA ASP A 25 -14.24 39.83 32.76
C ASP A 25 -14.94 40.87 31.85
N SER A 26 -15.41 40.44 30.68
CA SER A 26 -16.16 41.26 29.71
C SER A 26 -17.68 41.27 29.94
N GLY A 27 -18.18 40.58 30.97
CA GLY A 27 -19.61 40.56 31.34
C GLY A 27 -20.50 39.65 30.50
N VAL A 28 -19.94 38.67 29.79
CA VAL A 28 -20.71 37.67 29.03
C VAL A 28 -21.42 36.72 30.01
N SER A 29 -22.66 36.32 29.70
CA SER A 29 -23.42 35.37 30.54
C SER A 29 -22.78 33.98 30.55
N GLU A 30 -22.84 33.29 31.70
CA GLU A 30 -22.28 31.94 31.83
C GLU A 30 -22.93 30.93 30.86
N ASP A 31 -24.24 31.07 30.58
CA ASP A 31 -24.95 30.22 29.62
C ASP A 31 -24.33 30.32 28.20
N MET A 32 -23.91 31.54 27.80
CA MET A 32 -23.27 31.77 26.51
C MET A 32 -21.84 31.22 26.50
N ILE A 33 -21.11 31.35 27.62
CA ILE A 33 -19.76 30.79 27.78
C ILE A 33 -19.80 29.26 27.69
N GLU A 34 -20.80 28.62 28.31
CA GLU A 34 -21.00 27.17 28.25
C GLU A 34 -21.34 26.70 26.83
N ALA A 35 -22.21 27.43 26.11
CA ALA A 35 -22.52 27.14 24.72
C ALA A 35 -21.28 27.21 23.82
N ILE A 36 -20.44 28.24 23.98
CA ILE A 36 -19.17 28.40 23.25
C ILE A 36 -18.22 27.23 23.59
N ARG A 37 -18.08 26.89 24.87
CA ARG A 37 -17.22 25.77 25.31
C ARG A 37 -17.65 24.45 24.67
N LEU A 38 -18.95 24.19 24.60
CA LEU A 38 -19.50 22.97 24.03
C LEU A 38 -19.23 22.89 22.52
N TYR A 39 -19.42 24.00 21.80
CA TYR A 39 -19.09 24.11 20.38
C TYR A 39 -17.59 23.87 20.11
N ASP A 40 -16.71 24.56 20.84
CA ASP A 40 -15.26 24.41 20.69
C ASP A 40 -14.77 23.00 21.04
N ARG A 41 -15.46 22.35 21.99
CA ARG A 41 -15.15 20.96 22.36
C ARG A 41 -15.50 20.01 21.21
N GLN A 42 -16.61 20.23 20.53
CA GLN A 42 -16.99 19.43 19.35
C GLN A 42 -15.98 19.62 18.22
N ALA A 43 -15.57 20.86 17.94
CA ALA A 43 -14.54 21.17 16.95
C ALA A 43 -13.20 20.47 17.27
N PHE A 44 -12.71 20.60 18.51
CA PHE A 44 -11.48 19.94 18.95
C PHE A 44 -11.54 18.41 18.85
N ASN A 45 -12.68 17.81 19.19
CA ASN A 45 -12.89 16.37 19.05
C ASN A 45 -12.90 15.93 17.58
N SER A 46 -13.41 16.75 16.66
CA SER A 46 -13.41 16.46 15.22
C SER A 46 -11.98 16.47 14.65
N ASP A 47 -11.16 17.44 15.03
CA ASP A 47 -9.75 17.51 14.65
C ASP A 47 -8.97 16.32 15.22
N ARG A 48 -9.24 15.94 16.48
CA ARG A 48 -8.64 14.77 17.10
C ARG A 48 -8.91 13.49 16.28
N ARG A 49 -10.15 13.29 15.84
CA ARG A 49 -10.54 12.14 15.00
C ARG A 49 -9.86 12.16 13.63
N TYR A 50 -9.67 13.34 13.05
CA TYR A 50 -8.93 13.47 11.80
C TYR A 50 -7.49 12.97 11.96
N TYR A 51 -6.77 13.43 12.99
CA TYR A 51 -5.40 12.99 13.24
C TYR A 51 -5.29 11.49 13.58
N GLU A 52 -6.28 10.91 14.26
CA GLU A 52 -6.35 9.44 14.50
C GLU A 52 -6.41 8.67 13.17
N ARG A 53 -7.33 9.04 12.27
CA ARG A 53 -7.46 8.40 10.95
C ARG A 53 -6.21 8.56 10.07
N VAL A 54 -5.57 9.73 10.13
CA VAL A 54 -4.32 9.98 9.38
C VAL A 54 -3.17 9.11 9.90
N GLN A 55 -3.09 8.86 11.20
CA GLN A 55 -2.10 7.93 11.75
C GLN A 55 -2.40 6.49 11.37
N GLU A 56 -3.66 6.05 11.43
CA GLU A 56 -4.07 4.69 11.03
C GLU A 56 -3.75 4.41 9.55
N THR A 57 -4.08 5.34 8.65
CA THR A 57 -3.79 5.21 7.21
C THR A 57 -2.29 5.22 6.91
N GLY A 58 -1.52 6.08 7.57
CA GLY A 58 -0.06 6.09 7.44
C GLY A 58 0.57 4.78 7.93
N THR A 59 0.10 4.24 9.05
CA THR A 59 0.57 2.96 9.60
C THR A 59 0.24 1.79 8.67
N TYR A 60 -0.97 1.74 8.13
CA TYR A 60 -1.37 0.70 7.18
C TYR A 60 -0.51 0.73 5.91
N LEU A 61 -0.30 1.90 5.31
CA LEU A 61 0.55 2.04 4.13
C LEU A 61 2.00 1.63 4.39
N ASP A 62 2.57 1.98 5.55
CA ASP A 62 3.92 1.53 5.93
C ASP A 62 3.99 0.01 6.11
N THR A 63 2.97 -0.61 6.72
CA THR A 63 2.93 -2.08 6.85
C THR A 63 2.78 -2.79 5.51
N VAL A 64 1.99 -2.24 4.58
CA VAL A 64 1.84 -2.78 3.22
C VAL A 64 3.15 -2.61 2.45
N ALA A 65 3.78 -1.45 2.51
CA ALA A 65 5.06 -1.20 1.85
C ALA A 65 6.16 -2.16 2.34
N ALA A 66 6.27 -2.37 3.66
CA ALA A 66 7.22 -3.32 4.25
C ALA A 66 6.94 -4.78 3.87
N SER A 67 5.67 -5.14 3.61
CA SER A 67 5.30 -6.49 3.14
C SER A 67 5.57 -6.72 1.65
N THR A 68 5.72 -5.64 0.86
CA THR A 68 5.99 -5.71 -0.59
C THR A 68 7.49 -5.75 -0.95
N ASP A 69 8.39 -5.83 0.04
CA ASP A 69 9.84 -5.91 -0.18
C ASP A 69 10.31 -7.21 -0.85
N GLN A 70 9.41 -8.14 -1.18
CA GLN A 70 9.70 -9.14 -2.21
C GLN A 70 9.70 -8.44 -3.56
N ALA A 71 10.80 -7.75 -3.86
CA ALA A 71 11.05 -7.12 -5.15
C ALA A 71 10.66 -8.11 -6.25
N GLU A 72 9.59 -7.83 -6.99
CA GLU A 72 9.21 -8.65 -8.13
C GLU A 72 10.43 -8.79 -9.05
N PRO A 73 10.73 -9.98 -9.58
CA PRO A 73 11.86 -10.13 -10.50
C PRO A 73 11.58 -9.20 -11.70
N LYS A 74 12.36 -8.12 -11.81
CA LYS A 74 12.21 -7.12 -12.88
C LYS A 74 12.83 -7.62 -14.18
N THR A 75 13.75 -8.58 -14.08
CA THR A 75 14.56 -9.08 -15.18
C THR A 75 14.47 -10.59 -15.30
N VAL A 76 14.63 -11.11 -16.53
CA VAL A 76 14.64 -12.57 -16.80
C VAL A 76 15.75 -13.27 -16.03
N GLN A 77 16.90 -12.60 -15.83
CA GLN A 77 18.01 -13.14 -15.07
C GLN A 77 17.64 -13.29 -13.58
N ASP A 78 17.12 -12.23 -12.94
CA ASP A 78 16.66 -12.29 -11.55
C ASP A 78 15.60 -13.38 -11.31
N PHE A 79 14.76 -13.65 -12.33
CA PHE A 79 13.80 -14.73 -12.26
C PHE A 79 14.49 -16.10 -12.26
N LEU A 80 15.48 -16.32 -13.12
CA LEU A 80 16.25 -17.57 -13.18
C LEU A 80 17.08 -17.80 -11.91
N ASP A 81 17.67 -16.73 -11.35
CA ASP A 81 18.52 -16.79 -10.16
C ASP A 81 17.74 -17.16 -8.88
N ARG A 82 16.42 -17.00 -8.89
CA ARG A 82 15.53 -17.37 -7.76
C ARG A 82 15.07 -18.83 -7.80
N ILE A 83 15.43 -19.59 -8.83
CA ILE A 83 14.97 -20.97 -8.99
C ILE A 83 15.92 -21.91 -8.25
N GLU A 84 15.45 -22.43 -7.11
CA GLU A 84 16.23 -23.38 -6.30
C GLU A 84 16.33 -24.78 -6.93
N ASN A 85 15.34 -25.17 -7.74
CA ASN A 85 15.33 -26.49 -8.39
C ASN A 85 16.24 -26.50 -9.62
N GLN A 86 17.34 -27.25 -9.54
CA GLN A 86 18.35 -27.34 -10.59
C GLN A 86 17.84 -27.95 -11.90
N GLU A 87 16.95 -28.95 -11.84
CA GLU A 87 16.38 -29.58 -13.04
C GLU A 87 15.43 -28.63 -13.78
N LEU A 88 14.63 -27.87 -13.01
CA LEU A 88 13.76 -26.83 -13.56
C LEU A 88 14.57 -25.69 -14.18
N TYR A 89 15.66 -25.26 -13.53
CA TYR A 89 16.59 -24.27 -14.06
C TYR A 89 17.18 -24.71 -15.40
N HIS A 90 17.62 -25.98 -15.51
CA HIS A 90 18.15 -26.53 -16.76
C HIS A 90 17.12 -26.59 -17.89
N ILE A 91 15.84 -26.85 -17.62
CA ILE A 91 14.81 -26.68 -18.67
C ILE A 91 14.73 -25.21 -19.07
N LEU A 92 14.59 -24.31 -18.11
CA LEU A 92 14.27 -22.91 -18.39
C LEU A 92 15.40 -22.21 -19.14
N ILE A 93 16.66 -22.53 -18.86
CA ILE A 93 17.80 -21.97 -19.62
C ILE A 93 17.83 -22.46 -21.09
N THR A 94 17.27 -23.63 -21.40
CA THR A 94 17.17 -24.15 -22.78
C THR A 94 15.99 -23.59 -23.56
N VAL A 95 15.07 -22.91 -22.88
CA VAL A 95 13.88 -22.31 -23.48
C VAL A 95 14.25 -20.95 -24.06
N ASP A 96 13.56 -20.56 -25.14
CA ASP A 96 13.84 -19.30 -25.80
C ASP A 96 13.46 -18.09 -24.93
N ARG A 97 14.25 -17.02 -25.06
CA ARG A 97 14.12 -15.80 -24.25
C ARG A 97 12.71 -15.19 -24.26
N LEU A 98 11.99 -15.29 -25.37
CA LEU A 98 10.60 -14.81 -25.47
C LEU A 98 9.65 -15.61 -24.58
N THR A 99 9.80 -16.94 -24.50
CA THR A 99 8.98 -17.77 -23.63
C THR A 99 9.30 -17.51 -22.16
N LEU A 100 10.57 -17.30 -21.80
CA LEU A 100 10.94 -16.86 -20.44
C LEU A 100 10.34 -15.50 -20.08
N GLN A 101 10.31 -14.56 -21.02
CA GLN A 101 9.70 -13.25 -20.82
C GLN A 101 8.18 -13.37 -20.64
N ILE A 102 7.51 -14.25 -21.38
CA ILE A 102 6.07 -14.54 -21.18
C ILE A 102 5.82 -15.09 -19.77
N VAL A 103 6.65 -16.04 -19.30
CA VAL A 103 6.53 -16.62 -17.96
C VAL A 103 6.73 -15.55 -16.88
N LEU A 104 7.75 -14.71 -17.05
CA LEU A 104 8.03 -13.59 -16.13
C LEU A 104 6.83 -12.65 -16.03
N MET A 105 6.29 -12.21 -17.17
CA MET A 105 5.12 -11.33 -17.19
C MET A 105 3.87 -12.02 -16.61
N LYS A 106 3.74 -13.34 -16.75
CA LYS A 106 2.66 -14.08 -16.08
C LYS A 106 2.77 -14.07 -14.57
N ILE A 107 3.98 -14.18 -14.02
CA ILE A 107 4.23 -14.11 -12.58
C ILE A 107 3.95 -12.70 -12.04
N GLN A 108 4.28 -11.68 -12.82
CA GLN A 108 3.96 -10.27 -12.53
C GLN A 108 2.46 -9.92 -12.69
N GLY A 109 1.60 -10.90 -12.99
CA GLY A 109 0.15 -10.72 -13.04
C GLY A 109 -0.42 -10.23 -14.38
N TYR A 110 0.37 -10.13 -15.45
CA TYR A 110 -0.14 -9.67 -16.75
C TYR A 110 -1.10 -10.69 -17.39
N SER A 111 -2.19 -10.18 -17.95
CA SER A 111 -3.13 -10.98 -18.74
C SER A 111 -2.50 -11.45 -20.05
N THR A 112 -3.05 -12.50 -20.66
CA THR A 112 -2.52 -13.03 -21.93
C THR A 112 -2.64 -12.00 -23.05
N HIS A 113 -3.71 -11.21 -23.01
CA HIS A 113 -3.96 -10.12 -23.94
C HIS A 113 -2.90 -9.02 -23.83
N GLU A 114 -2.58 -8.58 -22.60
CA GLU A 114 -1.55 -7.57 -22.36
C GLU A 114 -0.17 -8.04 -22.77
N ILE A 115 0.18 -9.30 -22.48
CA ILE A 115 1.45 -9.91 -22.90
C ILE A 115 1.57 -9.93 -24.42
N ALA A 116 0.51 -10.36 -25.11
CA ALA A 116 0.49 -10.42 -26.58
C ALA A 116 0.69 -9.03 -27.18
N ARG A 117 0.00 -8.01 -26.65
CA ARG A 117 0.14 -6.62 -27.07
C ARG A 117 1.54 -6.07 -26.83
N TYR A 118 2.11 -6.32 -25.64
CA TYR A 118 3.43 -5.83 -25.25
C TYR A 118 4.56 -6.45 -26.09
N LEU A 119 4.51 -7.77 -26.29
CA LEU A 119 5.50 -8.52 -27.06
C LEU A 119 5.26 -8.47 -28.58
N LYS A 120 4.19 -7.78 -29.03
CA LYS A 120 3.79 -7.66 -30.45
C LYS A 120 3.62 -9.04 -31.13
N ILE A 121 3.03 -9.99 -30.41
CA ILE A 121 2.71 -11.34 -30.90
C ILE A 121 1.21 -11.61 -30.77
N THR A 122 0.74 -12.69 -31.40
CA THR A 122 -0.66 -13.11 -31.24
C THR A 122 -0.87 -13.83 -29.91
N GLU A 123 -2.06 -13.70 -29.32
CA GLU A 123 -2.43 -14.43 -28.10
C GLU A 123 -2.27 -15.95 -28.29
N LYS A 124 -2.63 -16.46 -29.47
CA LYS A 124 -2.44 -17.87 -29.84
C LYS A 124 -0.98 -18.31 -29.77
N ALA A 125 -0.03 -17.42 -30.13
CA ALA A 125 1.40 -17.71 -29.99
C ALA A 125 1.82 -17.76 -28.51
N VAL A 126 1.27 -16.89 -27.65
CA VAL A 126 1.49 -16.93 -26.20
C VAL A 126 1.02 -18.26 -25.62
N TYR A 127 -0.21 -18.69 -25.93
CA TYR A 127 -0.76 -19.97 -25.47
C TYR A 127 0.10 -21.16 -25.90
N ARG A 128 0.44 -21.27 -27.19
CA ARG A 128 1.28 -22.38 -27.70
C ARG A 128 2.64 -22.48 -27.02
N ARG A 129 3.26 -21.34 -26.70
CA ARG A 129 4.56 -21.29 -26.02
C ARG A 129 4.43 -21.77 -24.58
N MET A 130 3.38 -21.35 -23.88
CA MET A 130 3.07 -21.83 -22.53
C MET A 130 2.76 -23.33 -22.52
N ASP A 131 2.02 -23.85 -23.49
CA ASP A 131 1.66 -25.26 -23.58
C ASP A 131 2.90 -26.15 -23.80
N ARG A 132 3.78 -25.77 -24.74
CA ARG A 132 5.07 -26.45 -24.95
C ARG A 132 5.95 -26.43 -23.70
N LEU A 133 5.96 -25.32 -22.97
CA LEU A 133 6.72 -25.22 -21.73
C LEU A 133 6.14 -26.16 -20.66
N LYS A 134 4.82 -26.21 -20.51
CA LYS A 134 4.13 -27.14 -19.61
C LYS A 134 4.43 -28.60 -19.95
N GLU A 135 4.43 -28.96 -21.23
CA GLU A 135 4.80 -30.31 -21.68
C GLU A 135 6.25 -30.67 -21.32
N LYS A 136 7.19 -29.72 -21.40
CA LYS A 136 8.58 -29.94 -20.98
C LYS A 136 8.68 -30.15 -19.47
N ILE A 137 7.98 -29.34 -18.68
CA ILE A 137 8.01 -29.44 -17.21
C ILE A 137 7.35 -30.75 -16.73
N LYS A 138 6.23 -31.16 -17.33
CA LYS A 138 5.56 -32.45 -17.06
C LYS A 138 6.39 -33.69 -17.34
N LYS A 139 7.50 -33.58 -18.05
CA LYS A 139 8.41 -34.71 -18.28
C LYS A 139 9.38 -34.93 -17.12
N ILE A 140 9.54 -33.92 -16.25
CA ILE A 140 10.44 -33.96 -15.09
C ILE A 140 9.66 -34.25 -13.79
N PHE A 141 8.41 -33.77 -13.69
CA PHE A 141 7.51 -34.00 -12.56
C PHE A 141 6.33 -34.88 -12.96
#